data_AF-A0A4P5QMR2-F1
#
_entry.id   AF-A0A4P5QMR2-F1
#
_cell.length_a   1.000
_cell.length_b   1.000
_cell.length_c   1.000
_cell.angle_alpha   90.00
_cell.angle_beta   90.00
_cell.angle_gamma   90.00
#
_symmetry.space_group_name_H-M   'P 1'
#
loop_
_entity.id
_entity.type
_entity.pdbx_description
1 polymer ?
#
loop_
_entity_poly.entity_id
_entity_poly.type
_entity_poly.pdbx_seq_one_letter_code
_entity_poly.pdbx_strand_id
1 'polypeptide(L)'
;MQVSAEVRACPDLDSGETEALSLALEWHADAVLMDEAAGRRAATVLKVTSVGVAGILIRARSRGLIPAVRPLLERLRVEAGFWLHPRFEAEVLRLAGEG
;
A
#
# COMPACT_ATOMS: atom_id res chain seq x y z
N MET A 1 10.96 -19.13 5.76
CA MET A 1 9.61 -18.65 6.11
C MET A 1 8.60 -19.61 5.51
N GLN A 2 7.65 -20.14 6.30
CA GLN A 2 6.65 -21.06 5.78
C GLN A 2 5.43 -20.25 5.35
N VAL A 3 5.06 -20.31 4.07
CA VAL A 3 3.87 -19.60 3.56
C VAL A 3 2.61 -20.22 4.18
N SER A 4 1.77 -19.38 4.78
CA SER A 4 0.53 -19.80 5.44
C SER A 4 -0.47 -20.39 4.43
N ALA A 5 -1.20 -21.44 4.83
CA ALA A 5 -2.15 -22.11 3.96
C ALA A 5 -3.28 -21.16 3.50
N GLU A 6 -3.69 -20.21 4.36
CA GLU A 6 -4.70 -19.22 4.01
C GLU A 6 -4.22 -18.27 2.90
N VAL A 7 -2.93 -17.92 2.89
CA VAL A 7 -2.35 -17.05 1.85
C VAL A 7 -2.31 -17.78 0.51
N ARG A 8 -1.94 -19.08 0.50
CA ARG A 8 -1.93 -19.89 -0.74
C ARG A 8 -3.29 -20.08 -1.38
N ALA A 9 -4.36 -19.94 -0.59
CA ALA A 9 -5.73 -20.02 -1.10
C ALA A 9 -6.18 -18.74 -1.82
N CYS A 10 -5.43 -17.64 -1.69
CA CYS A 10 -5.73 -16.39 -2.37
C CYS A 10 -5.26 -16.45 -3.83
N PRO A 11 -6.13 -16.13 -4.81
CA PRO A 11 -5.76 -16.18 -6.22
C PRO A 11 -4.87 -15.00 -6.61
N ASP A 12 -4.08 -15.21 -7.67
CA ASP A 12 -3.32 -14.18 -8.39
C ASP A 12 -2.27 -13.42 -7.56
N LEU A 13 -1.82 -13.99 -6.44
CA LEU A 13 -0.69 -13.43 -5.69
C LEU A 13 0.63 -13.85 -6.33
N ASP A 14 1.52 -12.89 -6.52
CA ASP A 14 2.91 -13.21 -6.84
C ASP A 14 3.67 -13.72 -5.60
N SER A 15 4.94 -14.13 -5.79
CA SER A 15 5.75 -14.64 -4.69
C SER A 15 6.05 -13.59 -3.62
N GLY A 16 6.23 -12.32 -4.01
CA GLY A 16 6.50 -11.23 -3.09
C GLY A 16 5.29 -10.88 -2.23
N GLU A 17 4.10 -10.76 -2.83
CA GLU A 17 2.85 -10.55 -2.13
C GLU A 17 2.53 -11.72 -1.18
N THR A 18 2.74 -12.94 -1.66
CA THR A 18 2.57 -14.17 -0.86
C THR A 18 3.46 -14.17 0.38
N GLU A 19 4.75 -13.82 0.20
CA GLU A 19 5.70 -13.74 1.30
C GLU A 19 5.36 -12.60 2.28
N ALA A 20 5.03 -11.41 1.77
CA ALA A 20 4.69 -10.26 2.60
C ALA A 20 3.43 -10.50 3.44
N LEU A 21 2.39 -11.11 2.86
CA LEU A 21 1.16 -11.47 3.58
C LEU A 21 1.41 -12.57 4.61
N SER A 22 2.22 -13.58 4.26
CA SER A 22 2.57 -14.65 5.20
C SER A 22 3.32 -14.09 6.40
N LEU A 23 4.29 -13.20 6.17
CA LEU A 23 5.04 -12.55 7.25
C LEU A 23 4.13 -11.66 8.11
N ALA A 24 3.22 -10.91 7.49
CA ALA A 24 2.26 -10.07 8.21
C ALA A 24 1.36 -10.90 9.13
N LEU A 25 0.91 -12.07 8.70
CA LEU A 25 0.15 -13.00 9.54
C LEU A 25 0.99 -13.60 10.66
N GLU A 26 2.19 -14.09 10.36
CA GLU A 26 3.10 -14.69 11.34
C GLU A 26 3.41 -13.71 12.49
N TRP A 27 3.68 -12.45 12.14
CA TRP A 27 4.05 -11.42 13.10
C TRP A 27 2.88 -10.62 13.66
N HIS A 28 1.65 -10.96 13.29
CA HIS A 28 0.45 -10.23 13.70
C HIS A 28 0.56 -8.72 13.42
N ALA A 29 1.07 -8.38 12.23
CA ALA A 29 1.31 -7.00 11.84
C ALA A 29 -0.01 -6.22 11.75
N ASP A 30 0.00 -4.97 12.22
CA ASP A 30 -1.17 -4.09 12.14
C ASP A 30 -1.57 -3.79 10.68
N ALA A 31 -0.57 -3.74 9.80
CA ALA A 31 -0.74 -3.43 8.39
C ALA A 31 0.36 -4.04 7.52
N VAL A 32 0.05 -4.18 6.22
CA VAL A 32 0.97 -4.67 5.20
C VAL A 32 0.93 -3.75 3.97
N LEU A 33 2.09 -3.46 3.39
CA LEU A 33 2.21 -2.63 2.19
C LEU A 33 1.88 -3.46 0.95
N MET A 34 0.81 -3.12 0.22
CA MET A 34 0.35 -3.81 -0.98
C MET A 34 0.11 -2.79 -2.10
N ASP A 35 0.79 -2.97 -3.23
CA ASP A 35 0.71 -2.10 -4.41
C ASP A 35 -0.29 -2.62 -5.45
N GLU A 36 -0.48 -3.94 -5.56
CA GLU A 36 -1.43 -4.52 -6.50
C GLU A 36 -2.81 -4.83 -5.90
N ALA A 37 -3.79 -5.02 -6.80
CA ALA A 37 -5.17 -5.25 -6.43
C ALA A 37 -5.39 -6.66 -5.84
N ALA A 38 -4.61 -7.66 -6.26
CA ALA A 38 -4.67 -9.03 -5.75
C ALA A 38 -4.25 -9.07 -4.28
N GLY A 39 -3.06 -8.55 -3.93
CA GLY A 39 -2.59 -8.43 -2.56
C GLY A 39 -3.54 -7.66 -1.65
N ARG A 40 -4.12 -6.54 -2.10
CA ARG A 40 -5.14 -5.80 -1.32
C ARG A 40 -6.39 -6.62 -1.02
N ARG A 41 -6.88 -7.39 -2.00
CA ARG A 41 -8.03 -8.29 -1.80
C ARG A 41 -7.69 -9.41 -0.83
N ALA A 42 -6.51 -10.02 -0.99
CA ALA A 42 -6.04 -11.06 -0.09
C ALA A 42 -5.89 -10.55 1.35
N ALA A 43 -5.24 -9.40 1.55
CA ALA A 43 -5.14 -8.74 2.86
C ALA A 43 -6.52 -8.52 3.52
N THR A 44 -7.51 -8.09 2.73
CA THR A 44 -8.90 -7.91 3.21
C THR A 44 -9.51 -9.22 3.67
N VAL A 45 -9.38 -10.30 2.89
CA VAL A 45 -9.87 -11.65 3.25
C VAL A 45 -9.18 -12.16 4.52
N LEU A 46 -7.87 -11.94 4.61
CA LEU A 46 -7.00 -12.33 5.73
C LEU A 46 -7.13 -11.40 6.94
N LYS A 47 -7.97 -10.36 6.86
CA LYS A 47 -8.21 -9.35 7.91
C LYS A 47 -6.95 -8.60 8.36
N VAL A 48 -6.00 -8.40 7.44
CA VAL A 48 -4.83 -7.55 7.62
C VAL A 48 -5.07 -6.23 6.91
N THR A 49 -4.75 -5.11 7.57
CA THR A 49 -4.92 -3.78 6.95
C THR A 49 -3.93 -3.62 5.80
N SER A 50 -4.40 -3.59 4.55
CA SER A 50 -3.53 -3.21 3.44
C SER A 50 -3.32 -1.69 3.39
N VAL A 51 -2.10 -1.26 3.15
CA VAL A 51 -1.73 0.14 2.90
C VAL A 51 -0.99 0.22 1.57
N GLY A 52 -1.26 1.27 0.77
CA GLY A 52 -0.45 1.61 -0.40
C GLY A 52 0.48 2.79 -0.13
N VAL A 53 1.45 3.04 -1.02
CA VAL A 53 2.41 4.14 -0.90
C VAL A 53 1.73 5.50 -0.70
N ALA A 54 0.68 5.80 -1.46
CA ALA A 54 -0.08 7.05 -1.29
C ALA A 54 -0.69 7.19 0.11
N GLY A 55 -1.18 6.10 0.69
CA GLY A 55 -1.69 6.07 2.06
C GLY A 55 -0.60 6.30 3.12
N ILE A 56 0.64 5.88 2.84
CA ILE A 56 1.80 6.22 3.69
C ILE A 56 2.07 7.72 3.64
N LEU A 57 2.08 8.32 2.45
CA LEU A 57 2.34 9.76 2.28
C LEU A 57 1.26 10.61 2.97
N ILE A 58 -0.02 10.28 2.79
CA ILE A 58 -1.13 10.98 3.48
C ILE A 58 -0.95 10.91 5.00
N ARG A 59 -0.65 9.73 5.55
CA ARG A 59 -0.43 9.56 6.99
C ARG A 59 0.78 10.35 7.48
N ALA A 60 1.89 10.31 6.75
CA ALA A 60 3.08 11.09 7.06
C ALA A 60 2.77 12.60 7.09
N ARG A 61 1.98 13.10 6.14
CA ARG A 61 1.54 14.50 6.11
C ARG A 61 0.66 14.84 7.31
N SER A 62 -0.34 14.02 7.62
CA SER A 62 -1.22 14.24 8.77
C SER A 62 -0.49 14.24 10.11
N ARG A 63 0.66 13.55 10.19
CA ARG A 63 1.54 13.50 11.36
C ARG A 63 2.62 14.60 11.37
N GLY A 64 2.63 15.48 10.38
CA GLY A 64 3.64 16.54 10.26
C GLY A 64 5.06 16.06 9.94
N LEU A 65 5.22 14.80 9.51
CA LEU A 65 6.53 14.21 9.19
C LEU A 65 7.08 14.68 7.83
N ILE A 66 6.19 15.10 6.94
CA ILE A 66 6.54 15.67 5.64
C ILE A 66 5.79 16.99 5.44
N PRO A 67 6.41 17.97 4.77
CA PRO A 67 5.81 19.29 4.57
C PRO A 67 4.77 19.31 3.43
N ALA A 68 4.79 18.33 2.52
CA ALA A 68 3.83 18.18 1.42
C ALA A 68 3.85 16.78 0.80
N VAL A 69 2.70 16.33 0.30
CA VAL A 69 2.52 15.06 -0.43
C VAL A 69 2.83 15.24 -1.91
N ARG A 70 2.40 16.35 -2.53
CA ARG A 70 2.58 16.59 -3.98
C ARG A 70 4.03 16.37 -4.47
N PRO A 71 5.08 16.93 -3.83
CA PRO A 71 6.44 16.75 -4.33
C PRO A 71 6.89 15.28 -4.31
N LEU A 72 6.40 14.49 -3.35
CA LEU A 72 6.75 13.08 -3.23
C LEU A 72 5.99 12.22 -4.24
N LEU A 73 4.74 12.56 -4.56
CA LEU A 73 4.01 11.91 -5.68
C LEU A 73 4.72 12.15 -7.01
N GLU A 74 5.20 13.38 -7.24
CA GLU A 74 5.96 13.72 -8.44
C GLU A 74 7.27 12.92 -8.54
N ARG A 75 8.00 12.78 -7.44
CA ARG A 75 9.19 11.94 -7.39
C ARG A 75 8.88 10.47 -7.64
N LEU A 76 7.80 9.93 -7.09
CA LEU A 76 7.38 8.55 -7.38
C LEU A 76 7.11 8.36 -8.88
N ARG A 77 6.47 9.34 -9.53
CA ARG A 77 6.19 9.29 -10.96
C ARG A 77 7.47 9.36 -11.80
N VAL A 78 8.36 10.31 -11.51
CA VAL A 78 9.53 10.61 -12.35
C VAL A 78 10.70 9.67 -12.06
N GLU A 79 10.99 9.38 -10.79
CA GLU A 79 12.16 8.59 -10.37
C GLU A 79 11.85 7.09 -10.34
N ALA A 80 10.63 6.70 -9.96
CA ALA A 80 10.25 5.30 -9.76
C ALA A 80 9.27 4.75 -10.81
N GLY A 81 8.85 5.57 -11.79
CA GLY A 81 7.91 5.16 -12.83
C GLY A 81 6.50 4.82 -12.32
N PHE A 82 6.11 5.36 -11.16
CA PHE A 82 4.83 5.08 -10.53
C PHE A 82 3.71 5.88 -11.21
N TRP A 83 2.92 5.20 -12.05
CA TRP A 83 1.83 5.83 -12.78
C TRP A 83 0.58 5.99 -11.93
N LEU A 84 0.15 7.24 -11.75
CA LEU A 84 -1.08 7.59 -11.06
C LEU A 84 -2.09 8.17 -12.04
N HIS A 85 -3.28 7.61 -12.04
CA HIS A 85 -4.38 8.21 -12.79
C HIS A 85 -4.69 9.61 -12.21
N PRO A 86 -4.90 10.66 -13.02
CA PRO A 86 -5.08 12.04 -12.52
C PRO A 86 -6.18 12.18 -11.47
N ARG A 87 -7.28 11.41 -11.62
CA ARG A 87 -8.38 11.38 -10.62
C ARG A 87 -7.92 10.84 -9.26
N PHE A 88 -7.06 9.82 -9.25
CA PHE A 88 -6.53 9.25 -8.02
C PHE A 88 -5.54 10.21 -7.37
N GLU A 89 -4.68 10.84 -8.17
CA GLU A 89 -3.75 11.87 -7.66
C GLU A 89 -4.50 13.03 -6.99
N ALA A 90 -5.54 13.57 -7.64
CA ALA A 90 -6.38 14.62 -7.07
C ALA A 90 -7.03 14.19 -5.75
N GLU A 91 -7.51 12.94 -5.66
CA GLU A 91 -8.08 12.40 -4.43
C GLU A 91 -7.03 12.27 -3.31
N VAL A 92 -5.82 11.80 -3.63
CA VAL A 92 -4.72 11.70 -2.66
C VAL A 92 -4.37 13.08 -2.11
N LEU A 93 -4.30 14.10 -2.96
CA LEU A 93 -3.99 15.47 -2.56
C LEU A 93 -5.13 16.07 -1.72
N ARG A 94 -6.39 15.85 -2.10
CA ARG A 94 -7.55 16.26 -1.30
C ARG A 94 -7.52 15.63 0.09
N LEU A 95 -7.25 14.33 0.18
CA LEU A 95 -7.11 13.62 1.46
C LEU A 95 -5.90 14.09 2.29
N ALA A 96 -4.86 14.62 1.63
CA ALA A 96 -3.70 15.22 2.28
C ALA A 96 -3.92 16.69 2.72
N GLY A 97 -5.06 17.30 2.36
CA GLY A 97 -5.32 18.73 2.60
C GLY A 97 -4.60 19.67 1.61
N GLU A 98 -4.24 19.17 0.42
CA GLU A 98 -3.51 19.87 -0.66
C GLU A 98 -4.32 19.99 -1.97
N GLY A 99 -5.62 19.69 -1.91
CA GLY A 99 -6.54 19.67 -3.06
C GLY A 99 -7.45 20.88 -3.15
#